data_AF-A0A522UT55-F1
#
_entry.id   AF-A0A522UT55-F1
#
_cell.length_a   1.000
_cell.length_b   1.000
_cell.length_c   1.000
_cell.angle_alpha   90.00
_cell.angle_beta   90.00
_cell.angle_gamma   90.00
#
_symmetry.space_group_name_H-M   'P 1'
#
loop_
_entity.id
_entity.type
_entity.pdbx_description
1 polymer ?
#
loop_
_entity_poly.entity_id
_entity_poly.type
_entity_poly.pdbx_seq_one_letter_code
_entity_poly.pdbx_strand_id
1 'polypeptide(L)'
;MNKIYRLIWSKVKERMVIVSEIVKGKGGPSPVTVVAATGMISLFMALTPTGIYALPIGQQVVSGSATFDKQGNTLTIKNSPNAIINWQGFSINTNETTRFIQQSSSSAVLNRVVGQDPSSILGALLSNGHVFLINPNGIFFGKGATIDVNGLIASTLNLSNHDFLAGKYNFNAGINAGQIKNEGTITTPQGGRVYLVAPDIENSGIITSPKGEIMLAAGKSVNLVDSTNPDISVVVSAPEHTALNVGQIVAESGKVGIYAGLIRNKGIVSANSAVIGENGKIIFKAVKDVTLEQDSVISAKGGTIKVLGSMEDGTVKVGGILDASAPNIPSPLAGEGANGGFIETSAARVEINNPTVTAASPYGKGGQWLIDPTDITIDAAYAGTIAGTLNAGTDVTVQTDAAGAQQGNITVSSAISKTAGGNATLVLSAHNNININAGISSTSGVLNLTLNANSDAAGGGTSNLSSATLDLNGGTLSLGAQLNLSNTASIKNASVTSGTSGLWLNQGQTATLNGVTLNAPMTQDWQSTLNISNGLT
;
A
#
# COMPACT_ATOMS: atom_id res chain seq x y z
N MET A 1 -1.69 8.75 -56.56
CA MET A 1 -2.82 9.63 -56.94
C MET A 1 -2.55 11.02 -56.38
N ASN A 2 -2.31 12.00 -57.27
CA ASN A 2 -1.95 13.37 -56.92
C ASN A 2 -3.14 14.10 -56.26
N LYS A 3 -2.93 14.61 -55.04
CA LYS A 3 -3.90 15.39 -54.26
C LYS A 3 -3.77 16.88 -54.57
N ILE A 4 -4.17 17.32 -55.76
CA ILE A 4 -4.20 18.74 -56.08
C ILE A 4 -5.64 19.14 -56.40
N TYR A 5 -6.23 19.96 -55.54
CA TYR A 5 -7.59 20.49 -55.67
C TYR A 5 -7.64 21.94 -55.20
N ARG A 6 -8.66 22.69 -55.63
CA ARG A 6 -8.95 24.05 -55.17
C ARG A 6 -10.32 24.12 -54.51
N LEU A 7 -10.46 24.95 -53.48
CA LEU A 7 -11.75 25.27 -52.86
C LEU A 7 -12.33 26.55 -53.49
N ILE A 8 -13.61 26.52 -53.85
CA ILE A 8 -14.36 27.69 -54.35
C ILE A 8 -15.67 27.82 -53.57
N TRP A 9 -16.04 29.05 -53.20
CA TRP A 9 -17.34 29.35 -52.60
C TRP A 9 -18.47 29.17 -53.63
N SER A 10 -19.43 28.28 -53.34
CA SER A 10 -20.62 28.11 -54.18
C SER A 10 -21.78 28.91 -53.62
N LYS A 11 -22.28 29.89 -54.39
CA LYS A 11 -23.49 30.66 -54.03
C LYS A 11 -24.76 29.80 -53.97
N VAL A 12 -24.81 28.70 -54.71
CA VAL A 12 -25.98 27.81 -54.73
C VAL A 12 -26.01 26.86 -53.53
N LYS A 13 -24.83 26.53 -52.96
CA LYS A 13 -24.72 25.60 -51.83
C LYS A 13 -24.33 26.27 -50.50
N GLU A 14 -24.15 27.60 -50.51
CA GLU A 14 -23.70 28.42 -49.38
C GLU A 14 -22.52 27.82 -48.59
N ARG A 15 -21.59 27.16 -49.29
CA ARG A 15 -20.43 26.50 -48.70
C ARG A 15 -19.25 26.42 -49.66
N MET A 16 -18.07 26.15 -49.12
CA MET A 16 -16.87 25.83 -49.90
C MET A 16 -17.00 24.45 -50.56
N VAL A 17 -16.66 24.35 -51.85
CA VAL A 17 -16.72 23.12 -52.62
C VAL A 17 -15.36 22.83 -53.27
N ILE A 18 -14.98 21.55 -53.28
CA ILE A 18 -13.75 21.05 -53.89
C ILE A 18 -13.94 20.96 -55.41
N VAL A 19 -13.01 21.52 -56.18
CA VAL A 19 -12.96 21.43 -57.64
C VAL A 19 -11.56 21.12 -58.15
N SER A 20 -11.47 20.73 -59.43
CA SER A 20 -10.21 20.58 -60.16
C SER A 20 -9.46 21.90 -60.30
N GLU A 21 -8.13 21.86 -60.24
CA GLU A 21 -7.24 23.03 -60.31
C GLU A 21 -7.34 23.84 -61.62
N ILE A 22 -7.82 23.22 -62.71
CA ILE A 22 -7.93 23.84 -64.05
C ILE A 22 -9.23 24.65 -64.24
N VAL A 23 -10.09 24.74 -63.23
CA VAL A 23 -11.34 25.51 -63.31
C VAL A 23 -11.05 27.02 -63.20
N LYS A 24 -11.29 27.76 -64.29
CA LYS A 24 -11.22 29.24 -64.33
C LYS A 24 -12.33 29.86 -63.48
N GLY A 25 -12.01 30.41 -62.31
CA GLY A 25 -12.93 31.21 -61.50
C GLY A 25 -12.93 32.69 -61.93
N LYS A 26 -14.10 33.27 -62.24
CA LYS A 26 -14.27 34.72 -62.35
C LYS A 26 -14.26 35.32 -60.93
N GLY A 27 -13.30 36.20 -60.66
CA GLY A 27 -13.23 36.95 -59.40
C GLY A 27 -14.49 37.80 -59.22
N GLY A 28 -15.19 37.60 -58.10
CA GLY A 28 -16.22 38.52 -57.63
C GLY A 28 -15.57 39.74 -56.97
N PRO A 29 -16.18 40.93 -57.04
CA PRO A 29 -15.54 42.19 -56.66
C PRO A 29 -15.32 42.30 -55.14
N SER A 30 -14.17 42.87 -54.78
CA SER A 30 -13.88 43.40 -53.44
C SER A 30 -14.88 44.49 -53.06
N PRO A 31 -15.32 44.60 -51.79
CA PRO A 31 -16.22 45.67 -51.39
C PRO A 31 -15.46 47.01 -51.30
N VAL A 32 -15.93 47.97 -52.09
CA VAL A 32 -15.51 49.38 -52.09
C VAL A 32 -16.22 50.12 -50.96
N THR A 33 -15.45 50.93 -50.25
CA THR A 33 -15.84 51.90 -49.23
C THR A 33 -16.83 52.93 -49.78
N VAL A 34 -18.00 53.06 -49.15
CA VAL A 34 -18.91 54.20 -49.35
C VAL A 34 -19.03 54.95 -48.03
N VAL A 35 -18.59 56.20 -48.03
CA VAL A 35 -18.82 57.17 -46.95
C VAL A 35 -20.22 57.75 -47.15
N ALA A 36 -21.12 57.47 -46.22
CA ALA A 36 -22.38 58.17 -46.07
C ALA A 36 -22.57 58.54 -44.60
N ALA A 37 -22.51 59.84 -44.33
CA ALA A 37 -22.74 60.43 -43.03
C ALA A 37 -24.25 60.51 -42.76
N THR A 38 -24.74 59.67 -41.84
CA THR A 38 -25.98 59.89 -41.09
C THR A 38 -25.80 59.33 -39.69
N GLY A 39 -26.05 60.18 -38.69
CA GLY A 39 -25.77 59.89 -37.29
C GLY A 39 -26.51 58.66 -36.77
N MET A 40 -25.74 57.73 -36.23
CA MET A 40 -26.22 56.68 -35.34
C MET A 40 -25.21 56.60 -34.20
N ILE A 41 -25.70 56.75 -32.97
CA ILE A 41 -24.93 56.55 -31.75
C ILE A 41 -24.44 55.09 -31.78
N SER A 42 -23.19 54.90 -32.19
CA SER A 42 -22.52 53.60 -32.11
C SER A 42 -22.21 53.33 -30.65
N LEU A 43 -23.10 52.59 -29.99
CA LEU A 43 -22.82 51.96 -28.72
C LEU A 43 -21.68 50.95 -28.96
N PHE A 44 -20.45 51.39 -28.72
CA PHE A 44 -19.27 50.55 -28.66
C PHE A 44 -19.47 49.59 -27.47
N MET A 45 -20.12 48.45 -27.70
CA MET A 45 -20.05 47.33 -26.77
C MET A 45 -18.60 46.84 -26.80
N ALA A 46 -17.81 47.33 -25.85
CA ALA A 46 -16.55 46.70 -25.50
C ALA A 46 -16.88 45.28 -25.03
N LEU A 47 -16.72 44.29 -25.92
CA LEU A 47 -16.52 42.92 -25.50
C LEU A 47 -15.15 42.88 -24.82
N THR A 48 -15.13 43.16 -23.52
CA THR A 48 -14.01 42.76 -22.68
C THR A 48 -13.98 41.23 -22.72
N PRO A 49 -12.83 40.60 -23.05
CA PRO A 49 -12.73 39.16 -22.91
C PRO A 49 -12.91 38.84 -21.43
N THR A 50 -14.09 38.38 -21.04
CA THR A 50 -14.27 37.78 -19.73
C THR A 50 -13.42 36.51 -19.76
N GLY A 51 -12.31 36.50 -19.02
CA GLY A 51 -11.54 35.29 -18.82
C GLY A 51 -12.51 34.17 -18.43
N ILE A 52 -12.51 33.08 -19.21
CA ILE A 52 -13.25 31.87 -18.85
C ILE A 52 -12.46 31.25 -17.70
N TYR A 53 -12.74 31.71 -16.48
CA TYR A 53 -12.22 31.13 -15.26
C TYR A 53 -12.88 29.76 -15.07
N ALA A 54 -12.09 28.73 -14.78
CA ALA A 54 -12.60 27.37 -14.54
C ALA A 54 -12.87 27.08 -13.06
N LEU A 55 -12.84 28.12 -12.21
CA LEU A 55 -13.33 28.08 -10.84
C LEU A 55 -14.68 27.35 -10.75
N PRO A 56 -15.02 26.70 -9.62
CA PRO A 56 -16.27 25.97 -9.48
C PRO A 56 -17.50 26.80 -9.88
N ILE A 57 -18.42 26.18 -10.61
CA ILE A 57 -19.60 26.83 -11.23
C ILE A 57 -20.91 26.10 -10.92
N GLY A 58 -22.02 26.85 -11.00
CA GLY A 58 -23.36 26.30 -10.86
C GLY A 58 -23.66 25.80 -9.45
N GLN A 59 -23.21 26.55 -8.43
CA GLN A 59 -23.41 26.23 -7.03
C GLN A 59 -24.90 26.22 -6.64
N GLN A 60 -25.29 25.20 -5.90
CA GLN A 60 -26.59 25.10 -5.25
C GLN A 60 -26.40 24.53 -3.84
N VAL A 61 -26.73 25.32 -2.81
CA VAL A 61 -26.72 24.85 -1.43
C VAL A 61 -27.96 23.99 -1.19
N VAL A 62 -27.74 22.72 -0.80
CA VAL A 62 -28.79 21.72 -0.56
C VAL A 62 -29.07 21.54 0.93
N SER A 63 -28.06 21.77 1.78
CA SER A 63 -28.18 21.71 3.24
C SER A 63 -27.21 22.70 3.88
N GLY A 64 -27.59 23.27 5.03
CA GLY A 64 -26.83 24.31 5.72
C GLY A 64 -26.87 25.65 4.99
N SER A 65 -25.84 26.48 5.20
CA SER A 65 -25.66 27.75 4.52
C SER A 65 -24.24 27.89 3.97
N ALA A 66 -24.12 28.56 2.82
CA ALA A 66 -22.82 28.95 2.27
C ALA A 66 -22.93 30.29 1.52
N THR A 67 -21.90 31.13 1.64
CA THR A 67 -21.73 32.34 0.83
C THR A 67 -20.54 32.18 -0.09
N PHE A 68 -20.61 32.82 -1.26
CA PHE A 68 -19.66 32.68 -2.35
C PHE A 68 -19.17 34.07 -2.75
N ASP A 69 -17.88 34.34 -2.56
CA ASP A 69 -17.24 35.61 -2.88
C ASP A 69 -16.13 35.37 -3.90
N LYS A 70 -16.34 35.82 -5.14
CA LYS A 70 -15.38 35.67 -6.24
C LYS A 70 -14.67 37.00 -6.48
N GLN A 71 -13.36 37.00 -6.26
CA GLN A 71 -12.48 38.15 -6.51
C GLN A 71 -11.33 37.73 -7.42
N GLY A 72 -11.36 38.17 -8.68
CA GLY A 72 -10.40 37.76 -9.70
C GLY A 72 -10.35 36.24 -9.86
N ASN A 73 -9.17 35.67 -9.64
CA ASN A 73 -8.90 34.22 -9.76
C ASN A 73 -9.19 33.44 -8.47
N THR A 74 -9.73 34.09 -7.43
CA THR A 74 -10.01 33.45 -6.14
C THR A 74 -11.51 33.37 -5.90
N LEU A 75 -12.00 32.18 -5.59
CA LEU A 75 -13.34 31.93 -5.04
C LEU A 75 -13.20 31.62 -3.54
N THR A 76 -13.74 32.49 -2.69
CA THR A 76 -13.82 32.28 -1.25
C THR A 76 -15.24 31.82 -0.87
N ILE A 77 -15.32 30.72 -0.14
CA ILE A 77 -16.57 30.11 0.30
C ILE A 77 -16.58 30.11 1.83
N LYS A 78 -17.62 30.68 2.43
CA LYS A 78 -17.86 30.57 3.88
C LYS A 78 -19.08 29.69 4.10
N ASN A 79 -18.95 28.61 4.85
CA ASN A 79 -20.04 27.64 5.05
C ASN A 79 -20.33 27.38 6.53
N SER A 80 -21.57 26.98 6.82
CA SER A 80 -21.93 26.35 8.09
C SER A 80 -21.35 24.94 8.19
N PRO A 81 -21.22 24.36 9.39
CA PRO A 81 -20.80 22.98 9.57
C PRO A 81 -21.75 22.03 8.82
N ASN A 82 -21.17 21.02 8.17
CA ASN A 82 -21.86 19.99 7.40
C ASN A 82 -22.76 20.55 6.28
N ALA A 83 -22.41 21.71 5.72
CA ALA A 83 -23.09 22.22 4.54
C ALA A 83 -22.90 21.28 3.34
N ILE A 84 -23.93 21.18 2.50
CA ILE A 84 -23.91 20.39 1.26
C ILE A 84 -24.13 21.34 0.09
N ILE A 85 -23.19 21.33 -0.86
CA ILE A 85 -23.20 22.18 -2.04
C ILE A 85 -23.10 21.28 -3.27
N ASN A 86 -24.13 21.31 -4.10
CA ASN A 86 -24.09 20.73 -5.43
C ASN A 86 -23.46 21.73 -6.42
N TRP A 87 -22.72 21.22 -7.40
CA TRP A 87 -22.00 22.00 -8.40
C TRP A 87 -22.26 21.44 -9.80
N GLN A 88 -22.49 22.30 -10.78
CA GLN A 88 -22.51 21.87 -12.18
C GLN A 88 -21.11 21.50 -12.67
N GLY A 89 -20.07 22.14 -12.14
CA GLY A 89 -18.67 21.78 -12.37
C GLY A 89 -17.81 22.25 -11.22
N PHE A 90 -16.81 21.46 -10.85
CA PHE A 90 -15.83 21.80 -9.81
C PHE A 90 -14.43 21.54 -10.35
N SER A 91 -13.84 22.57 -10.94
CA SER A 91 -12.45 22.59 -11.42
C SER A 91 -11.74 23.83 -10.87
N ILE A 92 -10.42 23.83 -10.93
CA ILE A 92 -9.58 24.96 -10.50
C ILE A 92 -8.40 25.00 -11.46
N ASN A 93 -8.33 25.97 -12.38
CA ASN A 93 -7.20 26.07 -13.30
C ASN A 93 -5.90 26.48 -12.59
N THR A 94 -4.79 26.35 -13.31
CA THR A 94 -3.51 26.93 -12.89
C THR A 94 -3.69 28.42 -12.58
N ASN A 95 -3.10 28.88 -11.46
CA ASN A 95 -3.22 30.25 -10.93
C ASN A 95 -4.63 30.65 -10.43
N GLU A 96 -5.55 29.70 -10.28
CA GLU A 96 -6.82 29.90 -9.58
C GLU A 96 -6.78 29.33 -8.17
N THR A 97 -7.62 29.85 -7.29
CA THR A 97 -7.74 29.40 -5.91
C THR A 97 -9.21 29.26 -5.51
N THR A 98 -9.58 28.11 -4.96
CA THR A 98 -10.83 27.94 -4.22
C THR A 98 -10.50 27.77 -2.75
N ARG A 99 -11.06 28.64 -1.90
CA ARG A 99 -10.76 28.69 -0.47
C ARG A 99 -12.03 28.54 0.35
N PHE A 100 -12.10 27.52 1.19
CA PHE A 100 -13.17 27.33 2.17
C PHE A 100 -12.75 27.85 3.54
N ILE A 101 -13.47 28.87 4.03
CA ILE A 101 -13.34 29.40 5.39
C ILE A 101 -14.50 28.83 6.22
N GLN A 102 -14.18 27.81 7.01
CA GLN A 102 -15.14 27.09 7.85
C GLN A 102 -15.10 27.58 9.30
N GLN A 103 -16.14 27.28 10.08
CA GLN A 103 -16.27 27.76 11.47
C GLN A 103 -15.19 27.23 12.42
N SER A 104 -14.67 26.02 12.17
CA SER A 104 -13.62 25.37 12.97
C SER A 104 -12.81 24.41 12.11
N SER A 105 -11.72 23.89 12.66
CA SER A 105 -10.89 22.86 12.03
C SER A 105 -11.56 21.49 11.90
N SER A 106 -12.60 21.24 12.70
CA SER A 106 -13.45 20.05 12.65
C SER A 106 -14.68 20.19 11.75
N SER A 107 -14.97 21.41 11.27
CA SER A 107 -16.10 21.65 10.36
C SER A 107 -15.86 20.96 9.02
N ALA A 108 -16.93 20.43 8.43
CA ALA A 108 -16.90 19.80 7.12
C ALA A 108 -17.85 20.47 6.11
N VAL A 109 -17.51 20.37 4.83
CA VAL A 109 -18.37 20.76 3.70
C VAL A 109 -18.35 19.67 2.62
N LEU A 110 -19.53 19.30 2.13
CA LEU A 110 -19.70 18.35 1.03
C LEU A 110 -19.89 19.09 -0.29
N ASN A 111 -18.93 18.96 -1.20
CA ASN A 111 -19.04 19.44 -2.56
C ASN A 111 -19.35 18.26 -3.48
N ARG A 112 -20.51 18.28 -4.13
CA ARG A 112 -20.93 17.22 -5.06
C ARG A 112 -21.09 17.77 -6.47
N VAL A 113 -20.36 17.22 -7.43
CA VAL A 113 -20.56 17.53 -8.84
C VAL A 113 -21.74 16.73 -9.37
N VAL A 114 -22.74 17.44 -9.90
CA VAL A 114 -23.94 16.86 -10.55
C VAL A 114 -23.90 17.01 -12.07
N GLY A 115 -22.93 17.75 -12.60
CA GLY A 115 -22.66 17.82 -14.03
C GLY A 115 -21.92 16.59 -14.57
N GLN A 116 -21.53 16.68 -15.82
CA GLN A 116 -20.96 15.56 -16.59
C GLN A 116 -19.43 15.59 -16.67
N ASP A 117 -18.81 16.71 -16.29
CA ASP A 117 -17.37 16.90 -16.45
C ASP A 117 -16.57 16.37 -15.22
N PRO A 118 -15.39 15.77 -15.45
CA PRO A 118 -14.47 15.44 -14.38
C PRO A 118 -13.90 16.70 -13.71
N SER A 119 -13.51 16.58 -12.45
CA SER A 119 -12.88 17.66 -11.69
C SER A 119 -11.40 17.75 -12.04
N SER A 120 -10.97 18.86 -12.65
CA SER A 120 -9.55 19.14 -12.92
C SER A 120 -9.06 20.21 -11.94
N ILE A 121 -8.28 19.78 -10.95
CA ILE A 121 -7.67 20.63 -9.93
C ILE A 121 -6.21 20.84 -10.29
N LEU A 122 -5.93 21.96 -10.96
CA LEU A 122 -4.60 22.37 -11.44
C LEU A 122 -4.04 23.56 -10.65
N GLY A 123 -4.88 24.26 -9.88
CA GLY A 123 -4.52 25.37 -9.00
C GLY A 123 -4.54 25.01 -7.52
N ALA A 124 -5.03 25.92 -6.67
CA ALA A 124 -5.05 25.74 -5.23
C ALA A 124 -6.46 25.46 -4.66
N LEU A 125 -6.59 24.40 -3.86
CA LEU A 125 -7.75 24.13 -3.01
C LEU A 125 -7.35 24.27 -1.54
N LEU A 126 -7.89 25.27 -0.85
CA LEU A 126 -7.48 25.65 0.50
C LEU A 126 -8.64 25.53 1.48
N SER A 127 -8.42 25.03 2.70
CA SER A 127 -9.41 25.09 3.77
C SER A 127 -8.81 25.02 5.16
N ASN A 128 -9.40 25.72 6.12
CA ASN A 128 -9.09 25.52 7.54
C ASN A 128 -9.84 24.31 8.14
N GLY A 129 -10.78 23.68 7.43
CA GLY A 129 -11.56 22.53 7.88
C GLY A 129 -11.49 21.34 6.91
N HIS A 130 -12.47 20.45 6.96
CA HIS A 130 -12.57 19.27 6.11
C HIS A 130 -13.34 19.56 4.81
N VAL A 131 -12.80 19.12 3.68
CA VAL A 131 -13.43 19.27 2.36
C VAL A 131 -13.71 17.88 1.79
N PHE A 132 -14.96 17.63 1.47
CA PHE A 132 -15.36 16.46 0.68
C PHE A 132 -15.58 16.91 -0.76
N LEU A 133 -15.01 16.19 -1.72
CA LEU A 133 -15.21 16.41 -3.16
C LEU A 133 -15.69 15.11 -3.79
N ILE A 134 -16.96 15.07 -4.17
CA ILE A 134 -17.60 13.92 -4.82
C ILE A 134 -17.82 14.24 -6.30
N ASN A 135 -17.15 13.53 -7.20
CA ASN A 135 -17.39 13.65 -8.64
C ASN A 135 -17.36 12.28 -9.33
N PRO A 136 -18.52 11.71 -9.67
CA PRO A 136 -18.60 10.41 -10.36
C PRO A 136 -17.87 10.35 -11.70
N ASN A 137 -17.60 11.50 -12.35
CA ASN A 137 -16.92 11.52 -13.64
C ASN A 137 -15.39 11.38 -13.52
N GLY A 138 -14.83 11.52 -12.31
CA GLY A 138 -13.39 11.46 -12.05
C GLY A 138 -12.85 12.73 -11.39
N ILE A 139 -11.71 12.58 -10.73
CA ILE A 139 -10.99 13.70 -10.09
C ILE A 139 -9.51 13.60 -10.44
N PHE A 140 -8.97 14.68 -10.99
CA PHE A 140 -7.55 14.81 -11.33
C PHE A 140 -6.95 15.99 -10.57
N PHE A 141 -5.97 15.71 -9.71
CA PHE A 141 -5.10 16.71 -9.10
C PHE A 141 -3.82 16.80 -9.94
N GLY A 142 -3.72 17.82 -10.77
CA GLY A 142 -2.62 17.95 -11.74
C GLY A 142 -1.31 18.37 -11.13
N LYS A 143 -0.22 18.18 -11.89
CA LYS A 143 1.12 18.62 -11.49
C LYS A 143 1.14 20.11 -11.13
N GLY A 144 1.67 20.42 -9.94
CA GLY A 144 1.73 21.78 -9.41
C GLY A 144 0.46 22.25 -8.69
N ALA A 145 -0.61 21.45 -8.68
CA ALA A 145 -1.77 21.72 -7.83
C ALA A 145 -1.42 21.56 -6.36
N THR A 146 -1.97 22.44 -5.52
CA THR A 146 -1.76 22.43 -4.07
C THR A 146 -3.10 22.30 -3.37
N ILE A 147 -3.25 21.23 -2.59
CA ILE A 147 -4.44 20.96 -1.80
C ILE A 147 -3.99 21.01 -0.33
N ASP A 148 -4.36 22.09 0.35
CA ASP A 148 -4.00 22.35 1.76
C ASP A 148 -5.28 22.53 2.56
N VAL A 149 -5.65 21.46 3.28
CA VAL A 149 -6.92 21.38 4.01
C VAL A 149 -6.70 20.70 5.37
N ASN A 150 -7.63 20.84 6.32
CA ASN A 150 -7.52 20.08 7.58
C ASN A 150 -8.05 18.63 7.48
N GLY A 151 -8.67 18.30 6.34
CA GLY A 151 -8.95 16.93 5.91
C GLY A 151 -9.56 16.93 4.52
N LEU A 152 -9.21 15.92 3.72
CA LEU A 152 -9.70 15.73 2.36
C LEU A 152 -10.38 14.36 2.26
N ILE A 153 -11.60 14.34 1.74
CA ILE A 153 -12.24 13.12 1.27
C ILE A 153 -12.64 13.35 -0.18
N ALA A 154 -11.87 12.79 -1.11
CA ALA A 154 -12.15 12.86 -2.53
C ALA A 154 -12.66 11.50 -3.01
N SER A 155 -13.83 11.50 -3.65
CA SER A 155 -14.46 10.26 -4.09
C SER A 155 -15.12 10.38 -5.45
N THR A 156 -15.01 9.33 -6.26
CA THR A 156 -15.83 9.15 -7.46
C THR A 156 -17.01 8.22 -7.21
N LEU A 157 -17.05 7.57 -6.05
CA LEU A 157 -18.22 6.89 -5.53
C LEU A 157 -19.13 7.92 -4.84
N ASN A 158 -20.43 7.67 -4.89
CA ASN A 158 -21.42 8.53 -4.26
C ASN A 158 -21.47 8.31 -2.74
N LEU A 159 -21.59 9.40 -1.99
CA LEU A 159 -21.94 9.43 -0.58
C LEU A 159 -23.31 10.10 -0.44
N SER A 160 -24.26 9.43 0.21
CA SER A 160 -25.61 10.00 0.38
C SER A 160 -25.59 11.21 1.32
N ASN A 161 -26.53 12.15 1.13
CA ASN A 161 -26.68 13.28 2.06
C ASN A 161 -26.95 12.79 3.49
N HIS A 162 -27.74 11.72 3.63
CA HIS A 162 -28.07 11.14 4.93
C HIS A 162 -26.83 10.58 5.62
N ASP A 163 -26.01 9.80 4.92
CA ASP A 163 -24.78 9.23 5.48
C ASP A 163 -23.79 10.33 5.87
N PHE A 164 -23.57 11.33 5.00
CA PHE A 164 -22.71 12.46 5.32
C PHE A 164 -23.15 13.21 6.58
N LEU A 165 -24.45 13.54 6.69
CA LEU A 165 -25.00 14.23 7.86
C LEU A 165 -24.97 13.35 9.13
N ALA A 166 -25.02 12.02 8.97
CA ALA A 166 -24.89 11.06 10.06
C ALA A 166 -23.43 10.73 10.42
N GLY A 167 -22.44 11.30 9.72
CA GLY A 167 -21.02 10.97 9.92
C GLY A 167 -20.65 9.55 9.47
N LYS A 168 -21.47 8.92 8.63
CA LYS A 168 -21.21 7.59 8.06
C LYS A 168 -20.54 7.72 6.71
N TYR A 169 -19.55 6.89 6.44
CA TYR A 169 -18.78 6.91 5.20
C TYR A 169 -19.09 5.67 4.35
N ASN A 170 -20.33 5.63 3.86
CA ASN A 170 -20.86 4.60 2.99
C ASN A 170 -20.78 5.07 1.53
N PHE A 171 -19.72 4.70 0.83
CA PHE A 171 -19.51 5.04 -0.57
C PHE A 171 -19.97 3.93 -1.49
N ASN A 172 -20.72 4.28 -2.53
CA ASN A 172 -21.18 3.32 -3.53
C ASN A 172 -21.05 3.89 -4.94
N ALA A 173 -20.55 3.09 -5.87
CA ALA A 173 -20.46 3.47 -7.27
C ALA A 173 -21.88 3.68 -7.85
N GLY A 174 -22.03 4.74 -8.64
CA GLY A 174 -23.19 4.89 -9.51
C GLY A 174 -23.08 4.01 -10.76
N ILE A 175 -23.85 4.33 -11.79
CA ILE A 175 -23.78 3.65 -13.10
C ILE A 175 -22.37 3.76 -13.70
N ASN A 176 -21.76 4.93 -13.57
CA ASN A 176 -20.37 5.21 -13.94
C ASN A 176 -19.63 5.78 -12.73
N ALA A 177 -18.37 5.39 -12.56
CA ALA A 177 -17.45 5.98 -11.60
C ALA A 177 -16.07 6.08 -12.25
N GLY A 178 -15.56 7.31 -12.39
CA GLY A 178 -14.24 7.60 -12.92
C GLY A 178 -13.13 7.27 -11.92
N GLN A 179 -11.88 7.38 -12.36
CA GLN A 179 -10.70 7.21 -11.51
C GLN A 179 -10.33 8.48 -10.73
N ILE A 180 -9.48 8.32 -9.72
CA ILE A 180 -8.75 9.43 -9.09
C ILE A 180 -7.28 9.36 -9.50
N LYS A 181 -6.74 10.49 -9.96
CA LYS A 181 -5.30 10.65 -10.24
C LYS A 181 -4.74 11.83 -9.45
N ASN A 182 -3.65 11.61 -8.74
CA ASN A 182 -2.89 12.67 -8.06
C ASN A 182 -1.47 12.77 -8.61
N GLU A 183 -1.19 13.88 -9.28
CA GLU A 183 0.15 14.36 -9.69
C GLU A 183 0.58 15.60 -8.89
N GLY A 184 -0.30 16.15 -8.06
CA GLY A 184 -0.08 17.35 -7.25
C GLY A 184 0.41 17.05 -5.84
N THR A 185 0.27 18.05 -4.97
CA THR A 185 0.58 17.95 -3.54
C THR A 185 -0.70 18.07 -2.73
N ILE A 186 -1.02 17.03 -1.97
CA ILE A 186 -2.12 17.01 -1.00
C ILE A 186 -1.51 17.02 0.39
N THR A 187 -1.92 17.95 1.25
CA THR A 187 -1.38 18.09 2.60
C THR A 187 -2.47 18.42 3.60
N THR A 188 -2.38 17.79 4.78
CA THR A 188 -3.14 18.15 5.97
C THR A 188 -2.17 18.52 7.11
N PRO A 189 -1.75 19.80 7.23
CA PRO A 189 -0.58 20.18 8.03
C PRO A 189 -0.69 19.93 9.53
N GLN A 190 -1.90 19.98 10.09
CA GLN A 190 -2.17 19.80 11.52
C GLN A 190 -2.54 18.34 11.85
N GLY A 191 -2.23 17.41 10.95
CA GLY A 191 -2.86 16.11 10.89
C GLY A 191 -4.26 16.17 10.30
N GLY A 192 -5.03 15.11 10.51
CA GLY A 192 -6.33 14.94 9.86
C GLY A 192 -6.33 13.71 8.96
N ARG A 193 -7.18 13.74 7.92
CA ARG A 193 -7.44 12.56 7.08
C ARG A 193 -7.38 12.92 5.61
N VAL A 194 -6.75 12.07 4.81
CA VAL A 194 -6.83 12.11 3.35
C VAL A 194 -7.36 10.77 2.85
N TYR A 195 -8.62 10.73 2.44
CA TYR A 195 -9.22 9.52 1.85
C TYR A 195 -9.46 9.75 0.35
N LEU A 196 -8.88 8.89 -0.48
CA LEU A 196 -9.18 8.79 -1.91
C LEU A 196 -10.00 7.52 -2.15
N VAL A 197 -11.21 7.66 -2.69
CA VAL A 197 -12.16 6.56 -2.87
C VAL A 197 -12.66 6.52 -4.32
N ALA A 198 -12.27 5.51 -5.09
CA ALA A 198 -12.62 5.39 -6.50
C ALA A 198 -12.60 3.93 -6.94
N PRO A 199 -13.08 3.55 -8.13
CA PRO A 199 -12.77 2.24 -8.69
C PRO A 199 -11.26 2.06 -8.89
N ASP A 200 -10.57 3.07 -9.42
CA ASP A 200 -9.13 3.02 -9.64
C ASP A 200 -8.46 4.31 -9.15
N ILE A 201 -7.29 4.16 -8.52
CA ILE A 201 -6.55 5.26 -7.90
C ILE A 201 -5.10 5.20 -8.35
N GLU A 202 -4.57 6.34 -8.82
CA GLU A 202 -3.15 6.51 -9.13
C GLU A 202 -2.59 7.71 -8.34
N ASN A 203 -1.54 7.46 -7.54
CA ASN A 203 -0.76 8.51 -6.90
C ASN A 203 0.65 8.54 -7.48
N SER A 204 0.96 9.60 -8.23
CA SER A 204 2.30 9.94 -8.73
C SER A 204 2.86 11.23 -8.11
N GLY A 205 2.02 11.99 -7.41
CA GLY A 205 2.37 13.16 -6.62
C GLY A 205 2.73 12.84 -5.17
N ILE A 206 2.42 13.78 -4.26
CA ILE A 206 2.75 13.71 -2.84
C ILE A 206 1.46 13.82 -2.02
N ILE A 207 1.30 12.95 -1.03
CA ILE A 207 0.23 13.02 -0.02
C ILE A 207 0.86 13.02 1.37
N THR A 208 0.63 14.06 2.16
CA THR A 208 1.24 14.23 3.49
C THR A 208 0.19 14.53 4.57
N SER A 209 0.17 13.75 5.65
CA SER A 209 -0.74 13.92 6.80
C SER A 209 -0.05 13.51 8.11
N PRO A 210 0.79 14.37 8.69
CA PRO A 210 1.53 14.06 9.92
C PRO A 210 0.58 13.77 11.08
N LYS A 211 0.80 12.71 11.83
CA LYS A 211 -0.06 12.18 12.91
C LYS A 211 -1.49 11.85 12.48
N GLY A 212 -1.78 11.95 11.19
CA GLY A 212 -3.08 11.72 10.61
C GLY A 212 -3.19 10.35 9.95
N GLU A 213 -4.18 10.25 9.08
CA GLU A 213 -4.47 9.02 8.34
C GLU A 213 -4.56 9.31 6.84
N ILE A 214 -3.94 8.46 6.05
CA ILE A 214 -4.07 8.46 4.59
C ILE A 214 -4.65 7.12 4.18
N MET A 215 -5.75 7.15 3.42
CA MET A 215 -6.39 5.94 2.91
C MET A 215 -6.63 6.04 1.41
N LEU A 216 -6.16 5.04 0.67
CA LEU A 216 -6.56 4.81 -0.72
C LEU A 216 -7.46 3.58 -0.76
N ALA A 217 -8.72 3.74 -1.15
CA ALA A 217 -9.68 2.64 -1.24
C ALA A 217 -10.21 2.52 -2.68
N ALA A 218 -9.67 1.53 -3.41
CA ALA A 218 -10.04 1.22 -4.78
C ALA A 218 -11.12 0.12 -4.83
N GLY A 219 -12.32 0.41 -5.38
CA GLY A 219 -13.43 -0.53 -5.48
C GLY A 219 -14.77 0.12 -5.86
N LYS A 220 -15.83 -0.70 -5.99
CA LYS A 220 -17.20 -0.23 -6.32
C LYS A 220 -18.07 0.11 -5.12
N SER A 221 -17.71 -0.38 -3.93
CA SER A 221 -18.36 -0.03 -2.66
C SER A 221 -17.29 0.05 -1.59
N VAL A 222 -17.40 1.01 -0.68
CA VAL A 222 -16.47 1.18 0.44
C VAL A 222 -17.29 1.62 1.64
N ASN A 223 -17.18 0.86 2.73
CA ASN A 223 -17.78 1.19 4.01
C ASN A 223 -16.67 1.40 5.05
N LEU A 224 -16.65 2.55 5.72
CA LEU A 224 -15.70 2.82 6.79
C LEU A 224 -16.47 2.81 8.11
N VAL A 225 -16.36 1.72 8.86
CA VAL A 225 -17.24 1.46 10.01
C VAL A 225 -16.75 2.11 11.32
N ASP A 226 -15.45 2.40 11.49
CA ASP A 226 -14.97 3.25 12.60
C ASP A 226 -13.53 3.71 12.35
N SER A 227 -13.20 4.93 12.80
CA SER A 227 -11.85 5.52 12.77
C SER A 227 -11.00 5.20 14.01
N THR A 228 -11.58 4.57 15.03
CA THR A 228 -10.90 4.31 16.32
C THR A 228 -10.29 2.91 16.44
N ASN A 229 -10.58 1.96 15.54
CA ASN A 229 -10.05 0.58 15.58
C ASN A 229 -9.87 0.01 14.15
N PRO A 230 -8.96 -0.95 13.90
CA PRO A 230 -8.19 -1.08 12.67
C PRO A 230 -8.82 -1.99 11.62
N ASP A 231 -10.02 -2.50 11.88
CA ASP A 231 -10.77 -3.27 10.90
C ASP A 231 -11.67 -2.33 10.11
N ILE A 232 -11.02 -1.48 9.31
CA ILE A 232 -11.69 -0.86 8.17
C ILE A 232 -12.12 -2.02 7.27
N SER A 233 -13.41 -2.35 7.29
CA SER A 233 -14.02 -3.29 6.34
C SER A 233 -14.23 -2.59 5.01
N VAL A 234 -13.13 -2.30 4.29
CA VAL A 234 -13.26 -1.99 2.86
C VAL A 234 -13.80 -3.24 2.18
N VAL A 235 -15.12 -3.28 1.96
CA VAL A 235 -15.77 -4.31 1.15
C VAL A 235 -15.47 -3.98 -0.31
N VAL A 236 -14.25 -4.26 -0.75
CA VAL A 236 -13.88 -4.11 -2.15
C VAL A 236 -14.68 -5.15 -2.94
N SER A 237 -15.71 -4.69 -3.64
CA SER A 237 -16.66 -5.53 -4.37
C SER A 237 -16.16 -6.01 -5.75
N ALA A 238 -14.90 -5.76 -6.13
CA ALA A 238 -14.40 -6.18 -7.43
C ALA A 238 -12.87 -6.43 -7.42
N PRO A 239 -12.40 -7.65 -7.78
CA PRO A 239 -10.98 -8.02 -7.74
C PRO A 239 -10.13 -7.32 -8.80
N GLU A 240 -10.72 -6.67 -9.81
CA GLU A 240 -10.02 -6.02 -10.92
C GLU A 240 -9.48 -4.61 -10.62
N HIS A 241 -9.99 -3.96 -9.58
CA HIS A 241 -9.73 -2.56 -9.29
C HIS A 241 -8.39 -2.30 -8.64
N THR A 242 -7.69 -1.27 -9.11
CA THR A 242 -6.28 -1.06 -8.78
C THR A 242 -6.03 0.19 -7.96
N ALA A 243 -5.20 0.07 -6.93
CA ALA A 243 -4.52 1.20 -6.30
C ALA A 243 -3.02 1.17 -6.68
N LEU A 244 -2.57 2.19 -7.41
CA LEU A 244 -1.19 2.35 -7.85
C LEU A 244 -0.54 3.55 -7.13
N ASN A 245 0.56 3.30 -6.43
CA ASN A 245 1.41 4.34 -5.87
C ASN A 245 2.81 4.32 -6.52
N VAL A 246 3.11 5.36 -7.29
CA VAL A 246 4.45 5.62 -7.84
C VAL A 246 5.08 6.89 -7.25
N GLY A 247 4.30 7.69 -6.52
CA GLY A 247 4.72 8.91 -5.83
C GLY A 247 5.07 8.68 -4.36
N GLN A 248 4.65 9.61 -3.50
CA GLN A 248 4.92 9.57 -2.06
C GLN A 248 3.63 9.66 -1.24
N ILE A 249 3.56 8.82 -0.20
CA ILE A 249 2.51 8.86 0.82
C ILE A 249 3.20 8.89 2.19
N VAL A 250 3.01 9.97 2.95
CA VAL A 250 3.74 10.21 4.21
C VAL A 250 2.77 10.60 5.33
N ALA A 251 2.65 9.74 6.34
CA ALA A 251 1.88 9.99 7.55
C ALA A 251 2.77 9.76 8.78
N GLU A 252 3.69 10.68 9.07
CA GLU A 252 4.63 10.57 10.20
C GLU A 252 3.89 10.31 11.52
N SER A 253 4.27 9.29 12.28
CA SER A 253 3.54 8.81 13.47
C SER A 253 2.05 8.53 13.25
N GLY A 254 1.61 8.37 12.00
CA GLY A 254 0.23 8.23 11.58
C GLY A 254 -0.07 6.85 11.00
N LYS A 255 -1.13 6.79 10.18
CA LYS A 255 -1.59 5.54 9.55
C LYS A 255 -1.69 5.71 8.03
N VAL A 256 -1.24 4.71 7.29
CA VAL A 256 -1.49 4.59 5.86
C VAL A 256 -2.20 3.27 5.58
N GLY A 257 -3.34 3.31 4.89
CA GLY A 257 -4.08 2.16 4.43
C GLY A 257 -4.29 2.19 2.92
N ILE A 258 -3.90 1.15 2.22
CA ILE A 258 -4.18 0.97 0.79
C ILE A 258 -4.98 -0.31 0.64
N TYR A 259 -6.21 -0.17 0.14
CA TYR A 259 -7.18 -1.23 0.00
C TYR A 259 -7.65 -1.28 -1.45
N ALA A 260 -7.55 -2.44 -2.11
CA ALA A 260 -7.92 -2.57 -3.52
C ALA A 260 -8.23 -4.02 -3.91
N GLY A 261 -8.67 -4.25 -5.16
CA GLY A 261 -8.63 -5.58 -5.75
C GLY A 261 -7.17 -6.02 -6.00
N LEU A 262 -6.40 -5.10 -6.59
CA LEU A 262 -4.98 -5.23 -6.88
C LEU A 262 -4.23 -4.01 -6.34
N ILE A 263 -3.11 -4.22 -5.66
CA ILE A 263 -2.26 -3.11 -5.21
C ILE A 263 -0.89 -3.19 -5.88
N ARG A 264 -0.42 -2.05 -6.38
CA ARG A 264 0.93 -1.89 -6.90
C ARG A 264 1.60 -0.71 -6.23
N ASN A 265 2.76 -0.95 -5.64
CA ASN A 265 3.62 0.12 -5.13
C ASN A 265 4.96 0.07 -5.85
N LYS A 266 5.42 1.24 -6.28
CA LYS A 266 6.79 1.50 -6.74
C LYS A 266 7.40 2.69 -6.00
N GLY A 267 6.56 3.55 -5.44
CA GLY A 267 6.97 4.75 -4.71
C GLY A 267 7.23 4.52 -3.22
N ILE A 268 7.13 5.61 -2.47
CA ILE A 268 7.39 5.65 -1.03
C ILE A 268 6.06 5.61 -0.27
N VAL A 269 5.98 4.77 0.77
CA VAL A 269 4.95 4.84 1.80
C VAL A 269 5.63 4.88 3.16
N SER A 270 5.47 5.98 3.88
CA SER A 270 6.13 6.23 5.16
C SER A 270 5.13 6.56 6.26
N ALA A 271 5.26 5.87 7.39
CA ALA A 271 4.60 6.19 8.64
C ALA A 271 5.62 6.24 9.78
N ASN A 272 6.82 6.76 9.49
CA ASN A 272 7.91 6.79 10.47
C ASN A 272 7.56 7.62 11.69
N SER A 273 7.97 7.14 12.85
CA SER A 273 7.91 7.87 14.11
C SER A 273 9.31 8.16 14.60
N ALA A 274 9.52 9.36 15.14
CA ALA A 274 10.74 9.75 15.81
C ALA A 274 10.60 9.71 17.34
N VAL A 275 9.48 9.20 17.86
CA VAL A 275 9.14 9.17 19.28
C VAL A 275 8.86 7.72 19.69
N ILE A 276 9.37 7.33 20.86
CA ILE A 276 9.11 6.00 21.41
C ILE A 276 7.62 5.89 21.76
N GLY A 277 6.92 4.90 21.20
CA GLY A 277 5.54 4.55 21.55
C GLY A 277 4.45 5.13 20.63
N GLU A 278 4.74 6.14 19.81
CA GLU A 278 3.82 6.61 18.76
C GLU A 278 4.08 5.85 17.45
N ASN A 279 3.79 4.55 17.47
CA ASN A 279 4.16 3.65 16.38
C ASN A 279 3.25 3.82 15.16
N GLY A 280 3.81 4.24 14.03
CA GLY A 280 3.06 4.34 12.79
C GLY A 280 2.65 2.98 12.22
N LYS A 281 1.61 2.99 11.39
CA LYS A 281 1.04 1.77 10.80
C LYS A 281 0.85 1.92 9.30
N ILE A 282 1.31 0.93 8.55
CA ILE A 282 1.07 0.80 7.11
C ILE A 282 0.37 -0.52 6.84
N ILE A 283 -0.75 -0.48 6.11
CA ILE A 283 -1.49 -1.67 5.68
C ILE A 283 -1.70 -1.60 4.17
N PHE A 284 -1.25 -2.62 3.48
CA PHE A 284 -1.70 -2.98 2.14
C PHE A 284 -2.64 -4.18 2.29
N LYS A 285 -3.87 -4.06 1.81
CA LYS A 285 -4.83 -5.17 1.83
C LYS A 285 -5.53 -5.28 0.48
N ALA A 286 -5.11 -6.25 -0.32
CA ALA A 286 -5.71 -6.56 -1.60
C ALA A 286 -6.71 -7.71 -1.47
N VAL A 287 -7.79 -7.68 -2.26
CA VAL A 287 -8.67 -8.85 -2.45
C VAL A 287 -7.94 -9.95 -3.22
N LYS A 288 -6.94 -9.61 -4.03
CA LYS A 288 -6.18 -10.59 -4.80
C LYS A 288 -4.68 -10.42 -4.60
N ASP A 289 -4.04 -9.55 -5.37
CA ASP A 289 -2.58 -9.44 -5.43
C ASP A 289 -2.06 -8.11 -4.87
N VAL A 290 -0.91 -8.18 -4.21
CA VAL A 290 -0.08 -7.02 -3.88
C VAL A 290 1.28 -7.18 -4.55
N THR A 291 1.72 -6.18 -5.31
CA THR A 291 3.06 -6.12 -5.88
C THR A 291 3.81 -4.91 -5.35
N LEU A 292 4.86 -5.17 -4.58
CA LEU A 292 5.86 -4.17 -4.21
C LEU A 292 7.04 -4.31 -5.20
N GLU A 293 7.21 -3.32 -6.07
CA GLU A 293 8.29 -3.32 -7.07
C GLU A 293 9.66 -3.04 -6.42
N GLN A 294 10.76 -3.25 -7.17
CA GLN A 294 12.14 -3.12 -6.69
C GLN A 294 12.46 -1.74 -6.09
N ASP A 295 11.81 -0.68 -6.58
CA ASP A 295 12.02 0.69 -6.12
C ASP A 295 11.14 1.07 -4.91
N SER A 296 10.26 0.16 -4.47
CA SER A 296 9.37 0.40 -3.33
C SER A 296 10.14 0.67 -2.05
N VAL A 297 9.73 1.70 -1.31
CA VAL A 297 10.23 1.95 0.04
C VAL A 297 9.06 2.09 0.99
N ILE A 298 8.90 1.09 1.86
CA ILE A 298 7.86 1.05 2.88
C ILE A 298 8.53 1.16 4.24
N SER A 299 8.26 2.22 4.99
CA SER A 299 8.94 2.48 6.25
C SER A 299 7.98 2.90 7.35
N ALA A 300 7.99 2.16 8.46
CA ALA A 300 7.26 2.50 9.68
C ALA A 300 8.16 2.16 10.88
N LYS A 301 9.15 3.02 11.16
CA LYS A 301 10.15 2.80 12.21
C LYS A 301 9.52 2.50 13.58
N GLY A 302 9.86 1.35 14.16
CA GLY A 302 9.29 0.80 15.40
C GLY A 302 7.81 0.40 15.29
N GLY A 303 7.22 0.54 14.11
CA GLY A 303 5.80 0.44 13.82
C GLY A 303 5.38 -0.89 13.22
N THR A 304 4.27 -0.87 12.50
CA THR A 304 3.69 -2.06 11.87
C THR A 304 3.56 -1.88 10.37
N ILE A 305 4.03 -2.85 9.60
CA ILE A 305 3.82 -2.97 8.16
C ILE A 305 3.10 -4.29 7.89
N LYS A 306 1.94 -4.24 7.25
CA LYS A 306 1.21 -5.44 6.80
C LYS A 306 0.99 -5.39 5.30
N VAL A 307 1.37 -6.45 4.60
CA VAL A 307 1.21 -6.62 3.16
C VAL A 307 0.39 -7.88 2.90
N LEU A 308 -0.91 -7.69 2.64
CA LEU A 308 -1.91 -8.75 2.69
C LEU A 308 -2.58 -8.92 1.32
N GLY A 309 -2.54 -10.12 0.76
CA GLY A 309 -3.34 -10.57 -0.37
C GLY A 309 -4.37 -11.64 0.05
N SER A 310 -5.14 -12.16 -0.90
CA SER A 310 -6.09 -13.25 -0.63
C SER A 310 -5.37 -14.54 -0.24
N MET A 311 -5.86 -15.22 0.80
CA MET A 311 -5.39 -16.55 1.22
C MET A 311 -5.98 -17.68 0.39
N GLU A 312 -6.97 -17.40 -0.46
CA GLU A 312 -7.56 -18.40 -1.36
C GLU A 312 -6.76 -18.54 -2.66
N ASP A 313 -6.40 -17.42 -3.28
CA ASP A 313 -5.80 -17.40 -4.62
C ASP A 313 -4.80 -16.26 -4.87
N GLY A 314 -4.62 -15.35 -3.90
CA GLY A 314 -3.83 -14.14 -4.02
C GLY A 314 -2.32 -14.36 -4.01
N THR A 315 -1.58 -13.36 -4.49
CA THR A 315 -0.11 -13.34 -4.46
C THR A 315 0.43 -12.03 -3.94
N VAL A 316 1.32 -12.11 -2.93
CA VAL A 316 2.11 -10.97 -2.45
C VAL A 316 3.53 -11.10 -3.01
N LYS A 317 3.91 -10.19 -3.92
CA LYS A 317 5.26 -10.09 -4.46
C LYS A 317 6.03 -8.98 -3.76
N VAL A 318 7.13 -9.32 -3.11
CA VAL A 318 7.91 -8.41 -2.26
C VAL A 318 9.25 -8.09 -2.90
N GLY A 319 9.40 -6.87 -3.43
CA GLY A 319 10.66 -6.24 -3.79
C GLY A 319 10.93 -4.99 -2.95
N GLY A 320 12.07 -4.35 -3.18
CA GLY A 320 12.43 -3.08 -2.54
C GLY A 320 12.73 -3.20 -1.05
N ILE A 321 12.24 -2.25 -0.24
CA ILE A 321 12.55 -2.12 1.18
C ILE A 321 11.27 -2.19 2.03
N LEU A 322 11.29 -3.06 3.04
CA LEU A 322 10.35 -3.09 4.16
C LEU A 322 11.12 -2.81 5.44
N ASP A 323 10.87 -1.65 6.06
CA ASP A 323 11.67 -1.17 7.19
C ASP A 323 10.79 -0.75 8.37
N ALA A 324 10.67 -1.66 9.33
CA ALA A 324 10.08 -1.43 10.64
C ALA A 324 11.14 -1.36 11.74
N SER A 325 12.40 -1.06 11.42
CA SER A 325 13.48 -0.99 12.42
C SER A 325 13.15 0.04 13.49
N ALA A 326 13.71 -0.11 14.68
CA ALA A 326 13.59 0.90 15.73
C ALA A 326 14.02 2.29 15.22
N PRO A 327 13.36 3.38 15.66
CA PRO A 327 13.93 4.71 15.49
C PRO A 327 15.28 4.79 16.20
N ASN A 328 16.25 5.48 15.60
CA ASN A 328 17.61 5.59 16.13
C ASN A 328 17.68 6.57 17.31
N ILE A 329 17.13 6.17 18.45
CA ILE A 329 17.08 6.93 19.69
C ILE A 329 18.00 6.22 20.69
N PRO A 330 19.20 6.76 20.96
CA PRO A 330 20.11 6.18 21.95
C PRO A 330 19.48 6.17 23.35
N SER A 331 19.64 5.08 24.07
CA SER A 331 19.34 5.01 25.51
C SER A 331 20.64 4.81 26.30
N PRO A 332 20.84 5.52 27.43
CA PRO A 332 22.01 5.31 28.30
C PRO A 332 21.99 3.95 29.02
N LEU A 333 20.86 3.25 28.99
CA LEU A 333 20.68 1.94 29.61
C LEU A 333 20.46 0.87 28.53
N ALA A 334 21.23 -0.22 28.60
CA ALA A 334 21.16 -1.31 27.64
C ALA A 334 19.78 -1.98 27.68
N GLY A 335 19.13 -2.13 26.52
CA GLY A 335 17.81 -2.77 26.39
C GLY A 335 16.63 -1.84 26.65
N GLU A 336 16.87 -0.56 26.95
CA GLU A 336 15.82 0.46 27.11
C GLU A 336 15.67 1.37 25.89
N GLY A 337 16.42 1.11 24.81
CA GLY A 337 16.23 1.80 23.54
C GLY A 337 14.92 1.37 22.85
N ALA A 338 14.56 2.12 21.81
CA ALA A 338 13.36 1.81 21.05
C ALA A 338 13.42 0.39 20.45
N ASN A 339 12.30 -0.34 20.48
CA ASN A 339 12.23 -1.68 19.91
C ASN A 339 11.98 -1.64 18.40
N GLY A 340 12.37 -2.71 17.73
CA GLY A 340 11.94 -3.00 16.38
C GLY A 340 10.44 -3.26 16.30
N GLY A 341 9.89 -3.03 15.11
CA GLY A 341 8.48 -3.18 14.81
C GLY A 341 8.08 -4.58 14.34
N PHE A 342 6.95 -4.64 13.64
CA PHE A 342 6.38 -5.86 13.09
C PHE A 342 6.14 -5.72 11.59
N ILE A 343 6.57 -6.72 10.82
CA ILE A 343 6.36 -6.81 9.37
C ILE A 343 5.61 -8.10 9.10
N GLU A 344 4.57 -8.05 8.28
CA GLU A 344 3.80 -9.22 7.84
C GLU A 344 3.63 -9.21 6.33
N THR A 345 3.89 -10.36 5.71
CA THR A 345 3.66 -10.62 4.28
C THR A 345 2.84 -11.90 4.14
N SER A 346 1.56 -11.78 3.80
CA SER A 346 0.59 -12.89 3.86
C SER A 346 -0.30 -12.92 2.62
N ALA A 347 -0.43 -14.08 1.99
CA ALA A 347 -1.32 -14.38 0.87
C ALA A 347 -1.20 -15.87 0.53
N ALA A 348 -2.08 -16.43 -0.31
CA ALA A 348 -1.96 -17.82 -0.74
C ALA A 348 -0.55 -18.16 -1.25
N ARG A 349 0.06 -17.22 -1.98
CA ARG A 349 1.48 -17.26 -2.36
C ARG A 349 2.17 -15.98 -1.92
N VAL A 350 3.32 -16.12 -1.27
CA VAL A 350 4.29 -15.04 -1.14
C VAL A 350 5.39 -15.32 -2.16
N GLU A 351 5.88 -14.29 -2.84
CA GLU A 351 7.04 -14.35 -3.73
C GLU A 351 8.02 -13.25 -3.34
N ILE A 352 9.31 -13.58 -3.32
CA ILE A 352 10.36 -12.66 -2.91
C ILE A 352 11.26 -12.33 -4.10
N ASN A 353 11.50 -11.04 -4.32
CA ASN A 353 12.42 -10.53 -5.35
C ASN A 353 13.56 -9.73 -4.69
N ASN A 354 14.37 -10.43 -3.89
CA ASN A 354 15.53 -9.90 -3.14
C ASN A 354 15.26 -8.56 -2.41
N PRO A 355 14.18 -8.43 -1.63
CA PRO A 355 13.91 -7.23 -0.85
C PRO A 355 14.88 -7.13 0.33
N THR A 356 15.03 -5.92 0.85
CA THR A 356 15.61 -5.71 2.18
C THR A 356 14.48 -5.62 3.20
N VAL A 357 14.43 -6.56 4.14
CA VAL A 357 13.44 -6.58 5.22
C VAL A 357 14.15 -6.46 6.56
N THR A 358 13.76 -5.46 7.35
CA THR A 358 14.36 -5.23 8.68
C THR A 358 13.35 -4.68 9.67
N ALA A 359 13.33 -5.29 10.85
CA ALA A 359 12.75 -4.75 12.07
C ALA A 359 13.81 -4.70 13.18
N ALA A 360 15.08 -4.46 12.82
CA ALA A 360 16.18 -4.45 13.77
C ALA A 360 16.05 -3.35 14.84
N SER A 361 16.70 -3.53 15.99
CA SER A 361 16.93 -2.45 16.95
C SER A 361 18.39 -2.42 17.41
N PRO A 362 19.07 -1.26 17.33
CA PRO A 362 20.42 -1.11 17.88
C PRO A 362 20.49 -1.09 19.40
N TYR A 363 19.45 -0.57 20.08
CA TYR A 363 19.48 -0.25 21.52
C TYR A 363 18.35 -0.90 22.33
N GLY A 364 17.38 -1.51 21.67
CA GLY A 364 16.26 -2.24 22.24
C GLY A 364 16.20 -3.67 21.72
N LYS A 365 15.02 -4.30 21.81
CA LYS A 365 14.78 -5.62 21.24
C LYS A 365 14.53 -5.51 19.74
N GLY A 366 15.07 -6.47 18.98
CA GLY A 366 14.69 -6.68 17.59
C GLY A 366 13.20 -6.97 17.45
N GLY A 367 12.64 -6.58 16.32
CA GLY A 367 11.27 -6.86 15.93
C GLY A 367 11.14 -8.18 15.17
N GLN A 368 10.01 -8.37 14.50
CA GLN A 368 9.68 -9.62 13.83
C GLN A 368 9.22 -9.39 12.39
N TRP A 369 9.59 -10.31 11.50
CA TRP A 369 8.98 -10.50 10.19
C TRP A 369 8.23 -11.83 10.14
N LEU A 370 6.92 -11.77 9.89
CA LEU A 370 6.03 -12.90 9.64
C LEU A 370 5.82 -13.08 8.13
N ILE A 371 6.06 -14.30 7.66
CA ILE A 371 5.78 -14.77 6.30
C ILE A 371 4.69 -15.84 6.41
N ASP A 372 3.52 -15.60 5.83
CA ASP A 372 2.34 -16.44 6.04
C ASP A 372 1.62 -16.84 4.73
N PRO A 373 2.17 -17.81 3.97
CA PRO A 373 1.53 -18.41 2.81
C PRO A 373 0.75 -19.70 3.12
N THR A 374 0.12 -20.34 2.12
CA THR A 374 -0.53 -21.65 2.32
C THR A 374 0.43 -22.83 2.11
N ASP A 375 1.56 -22.61 1.42
CA ASP A 375 2.70 -23.52 1.28
C ASP A 375 3.93 -22.69 0.88
N ILE A 376 5.14 -23.16 1.19
CA ILE A 376 6.36 -22.43 0.83
C ILE A 376 7.57 -23.34 0.59
N THR A 377 8.29 -23.03 -0.49
CA THR A 377 9.66 -23.50 -0.70
C THR A 377 10.62 -22.33 -0.50
N ILE A 378 11.50 -22.45 0.50
CA ILE A 378 12.61 -21.54 0.75
C ILE A 378 13.74 -21.93 -0.20
N ASP A 379 13.74 -21.29 -1.37
CA ASP A 379 14.80 -21.36 -2.37
C ASP A 379 15.97 -20.42 -2.03
N ALA A 380 16.92 -20.27 -2.96
CA ALA A 380 18.10 -19.45 -2.74
C ALA A 380 17.79 -17.96 -2.47
N ALA A 381 16.78 -17.39 -3.13
CA ALA A 381 16.41 -15.98 -2.96
C ALA A 381 15.72 -15.77 -1.60
N TYR A 382 14.81 -16.68 -1.23
CA TYR A 382 14.20 -16.69 0.09
C TYR A 382 15.23 -16.87 1.20
N ALA A 383 16.11 -17.88 1.08
CA ALA A 383 17.10 -18.18 2.09
C ALA A 383 18.08 -17.02 2.32
N GLY A 384 18.51 -16.37 1.23
CA GLY A 384 19.35 -15.16 1.30
C GLY A 384 18.64 -13.99 1.99
N THR A 385 17.35 -13.78 1.69
CA THR A 385 16.55 -12.71 2.31
C THR A 385 16.35 -12.98 3.81
N ILE A 386 15.94 -14.19 4.20
CA ILE A 386 15.80 -14.60 5.60
C ILE A 386 17.13 -14.44 6.35
N ALA A 387 18.23 -14.90 5.77
CA ALA A 387 19.56 -14.74 6.36
C ALA A 387 19.94 -13.27 6.56
N GLY A 388 19.67 -12.41 5.57
CA GLY A 388 19.88 -10.96 5.66
C GLY A 388 19.08 -10.31 6.78
N THR A 389 17.80 -10.70 6.94
CA THR A 389 16.92 -10.20 8.00
C THR A 389 17.37 -10.67 9.39
N LEU A 390 17.75 -11.95 9.54
CA LEU A 390 18.32 -12.48 10.79
C LEU A 390 19.67 -11.81 11.13
N ASN A 391 20.50 -11.53 10.12
CA ASN A 391 21.77 -10.82 10.28
C ASN A 391 21.59 -9.39 10.80
N ALA A 392 20.47 -8.74 10.48
CA ALA A 392 20.11 -7.44 11.01
C ALA A 392 19.64 -7.50 12.48
N GLY A 393 19.39 -8.69 13.04
CA GLY A 393 18.83 -8.87 14.38
C GLY A 393 17.30 -8.78 14.42
N THR A 394 16.64 -9.10 13.31
CA THR A 394 15.18 -9.26 13.23
C THR A 394 14.83 -10.74 13.35
N ASP A 395 13.85 -11.07 14.18
CA ASP A 395 13.31 -12.43 14.25
C ASP A 395 12.46 -12.73 13.02
N VAL A 396 12.49 -13.98 12.54
CA VAL A 396 11.73 -14.40 11.36
C VAL A 396 10.82 -15.56 11.72
N THR A 397 9.55 -15.45 11.38
CA THR A 397 8.57 -16.53 11.46
C THR A 397 8.07 -16.84 10.06
N VAL A 398 8.22 -18.10 9.65
CA VAL A 398 7.55 -18.65 8.48
C VAL A 398 6.43 -19.55 9.01
N GLN A 399 5.20 -19.15 8.73
CA GLN A 399 4.01 -19.88 9.12
C GLN A 399 3.25 -20.26 7.86
N THR A 400 2.63 -21.44 7.82
CA THR A 400 1.63 -21.71 6.79
C THR A 400 0.23 -21.51 7.34
N ASP A 401 -0.70 -21.03 6.52
CA ASP A 401 -2.13 -20.94 6.86
C ASP A 401 -2.90 -22.21 6.42
N ALA A 402 -4.07 -22.45 7.02
CA ALA A 402 -4.90 -23.62 6.76
C ALA A 402 -5.88 -23.37 5.61
N ALA A 403 -6.01 -22.12 5.17
CA ALA A 403 -6.72 -21.74 3.96
C ALA A 403 -6.03 -22.31 2.71
N GLY A 404 -6.80 -22.48 1.64
CA GLY A 404 -6.29 -22.98 0.36
C GLY A 404 -6.34 -24.50 0.19
N ALA A 405 -5.82 -24.97 -0.93
CA ALA A 405 -5.86 -26.38 -1.34
C ALA A 405 -4.49 -27.08 -1.21
N GLN A 406 -3.46 -26.33 -0.81
CA GLN A 406 -2.12 -26.86 -0.60
C GLN A 406 -2.04 -27.66 0.70
N GLN A 407 -0.94 -28.38 0.88
CA GLN A 407 -0.77 -29.26 2.03
C GLN A 407 -0.35 -28.51 3.30
N GLY A 408 0.08 -27.24 3.23
CA GLY A 408 0.61 -26.54 4.41
C GLY A 408 2.03 -26.95 4.77
N ASN A 409 2.88 -27.26 3.78
CA ASN A 409 4.27 -27.63 4.02
C ASN A 409 5.20 -26.39 4.07
N ILE A 410 6.33 -26.54 4.76
CA ILE A 410 7.49 -25.65 4.64
C ILE A 410 8.66 -26.49 4.15
N THR A 411 9.27 -26.12 3.01
CA THR A 411 10.45 -26.82 2.47
C THR A 411 11.66 -25.91 2.36
N VAL A 412 12.71 -26.17 3.14
CA VAL A 412 14.01 -25.48 3.05
C VAL A 412 14.88 -26.19 2.01
N SER A 413 14.94 -25.63 0.80
CA SER A 413 15.70 -26.19 -0.33
C SER A 413 17.07 -25.52 -0.53
N SER A 414 17.32 -24.40 0.14
CA SER A 414 18.60 -23.69 0.10
C SER A 414 19.03 -23.27 1.50
N ALA A 415 20.34 -23.18 1.72
CA ALA A 415 20.89 -23.00 3.06
C ALA A 415 20.59 -21.59 3.61
N ILE A 416 20.15 -21.52 4.86
CA ILE A 416 19.93 -20.27 5.59
C ILE A 416 21.15 -20.06 6.48
N SER A 417 22.02 -19.11 6.12
CA SER A 417 23.28 -18.85 6.83
C SER A 417 23.30 -17.48 7.48
N LYS A 418 23.03 -17.45 8.78
CA LYS A 418 23.21 -16.25 9.62
C LYS A 418 24.70 -16.08 9.93
N THR A 419 25.30 -14.99 9.46
CA THR A 419 26.76 -14.76 9.52
C THR A 419 27.16 -13.49 10.28
N ALA A 420 26.20 -12.64 10.65
CA ALA A 420 26.44 -11.36 11.32
C ALA A 420 25.34 -11.04 12.33
N GLY A 421 25.52 -9.96 13.09
CA GLY A 421 24.54 -9.46 14.05
C GLY A 421 24.48 -10.24 15.37
N GLY A 422 23.59 -9.78 16.26
CA GLY A 422 23.34 -10.39 17.57
C GLY A 422 22.46 -11.64 17.50
N ASN A 423 21.88 -12.02 18.64
CA ASN A 423 20.99 -13.17 18.72
C ASN A 423 19.73 -12.95 17.88
N ALA A 424 19.22 -14.02 17.25
CA ALA A 424 17.96 -13.98 16.51
C ALA A 424 17.23 -15.32 16.61
N THR A 425 15.94 -15.31 16.29
CA THR A 425 15.08 -16.49 16.28
C THR A 425 14.50 -16.71 14.88
N LEU A 426 14.56 -17.96 14.41
CA LEU A 426 13.83 -18.45 13.24
C LEU A 426 12.77 -19.44 13.71
N VAL A 427 11.51 -19.18 13.37
CA VAL A 427 10.39 -20.09 13.62
C VAL A 427 9.87 -20.61 12.29
N LEU A 428 9.79 -21.93 12.15
CA LEU A 428 9.10 -22.60 11.05
C LEU A 428 7.88 -23.31 11.64
N SER A 429 6.68 -22.88 11.26
CA SER A 429 5.41 -23.44 11.74
C SER A 429 4.56 -23.88 10.56
N ALA A 430 4.50 -25.18 10.31
CA ALA A 430 3.79 -25.76 9.19
C ALA A 430 2.52 -26.48 9.67
N HIS A 431 1.42 -26.35 8.93
CA HIS A 431 0.21 -27.14 9.15
C HIS A 431 0.46 -28.62 8.85
N ASN A 432 1.37 -28.94 7.94
CA ASN A 432 1.78 -30.30 7.68
C ASN A 432 3.27 -30.49 7.98
N ASN A 433 4.10 -30.78 6.98
CA ASN A 433 5.49 -31.14 7.19
C ASN A 433 6.43 -29.93 7.11
N ILE A 434 7.51 -29.99 7.89
CA ILE A 434 8.68 -29.13 7.69
C ILE A 434 9.80 -30.00 7.12
N ASN A 435 10.24 -29.72 5.89
CA ASN A 435 11.29 -30.48 5.21
C ASN A 435 12.55 -29.62 5.08
N ILE A 436 13.63 -29.99 5.78
CA ILE A 436 14.91 -29.29 5.77
C ILE A 436 15.92 -30.11 4.97
N ASN A 437 16.07 -29.73 3.69
CA ASN A 437 16.95 -30.38 2.72
C ASN A 437 18.28 -29.62 2.53
N ALA A 438 18.40 -28.43 3.13
CA ALA A 438 19.61 -27.62 3.14
C ALA A 438 19.83 -27.04 4.54
N GLY A 439 21.10 -26.80 4.89
CA GLY A 439 21.48 -26.46 6.27
C GLY A 439 20.94 -25.11 6.76
N ILE A 440 20.74 -25.02 8.07
CA ILE A 440 20.42 -23.77 8.78
C ILE A 440 21.53 -23.55 9.79
N SER A 441 22.25 -22.44 9.67
CA SER A 441 23.47 -22.23 10.44
C SER A 441 23.61 -20.79 10.96
N SER A 442 24.27 -20.64 12.11
CA SER A 442 24.78 -19.36 12.60
C SER A 442 26.29 -19.40 12.83
N THR A 443 26.99 -18.32 12.49
CA THR A 443 28.40 -18.10 12.87
C THR A 443 28.60 -16.83 13.71
N SER A 444 27.54 -16.07 13.97
CA SER A 444 27.57 -14.84 14.77
C SER A 444 26.27 -14.70 15.56
N GLY A 445 26.38 -14.54 16.88
CA GLY A 445 25.23 -14.62 17.78
C GLY A 445 24.59 -16.00 17.80
N VAL A 446 23.77 -16.27 18.81
CA VAL A 446 23.00 -17.52 18.81
C VAL A 446 21.86 -17.44 17.79
N LEU A 447 21.50 -18.57 17.18
CA LEU A 447 20.27 -18.70 16.41
C LEU A 447 19.34 -19.67 17.13
N ASN A 448 18.24 -19.16 17.68
CA ASN A 448 17.17 -20.03 18.16
C ASN A 448 16.35 -20.51 16.96
N LEU A 449 16.08 -21.80 16.89
CA LEU A 449 15.29 -22.41 15.84
C LEU A 449 14.10 -23.15 16.46
N THR A 450 12.89 -22.83 16.03
CA THR A 450 11.68 -23.55 16.42
C THR A 450 11.10 -24.26 15.22
N LEU A 451 10.84 -25.57 15.35
CA LEU A 451 10.22 -26.41 14.34
C LEU A 451 8.88 -26.93 14.84
N ASN A 452 7.79 -26.35 14.33
CA ASN A 452 6.42 -26.70 14.69
C ASN A 452 5.69 -27.26 13.46
N ALA A 453 5.95 -28.53 13.14
CA ALA A 453 5.13 -29.24 12.15
C ALA A 453 3.77 -29.62 12.76
N ASN A 454 2.77 -29.89 11.92
CA ASN A 454 1.41 -30.24 12.35
C ASN A 454 0.77 -29.20 13.28
N SER A 455 0.94 -27.90 12.99
CA SER A 455 0.54 -26.81 13.87
C SER A 455 -0.98 -26.67 14.05
N ASP A 456 -1.79 -27.23 13.15
CA ASP A 456 -3.26 -27.33 13.26
C ASP A 456 -3.73 -28.59 14.00
N ALA A 457 -2.80 -29.47 14.38
CA ALA A 457 -3.07 -30.79 14.92
C ALA A 457 -3.90 -31.69 13.98
N ALA A 458 -3.89 -31.46 12.67
CA ALA A 458 -4.69 -32.17 11.67
C ALA A 458 -3.79 -32.78 10.58
N GLY A 459 -3.34 -34.02 10.75
CA GLY A 459 -2.68 -34.78 9.66
C GLY A 459 -1.38 -35.49 10.02
N GLY A 460 -0.86 -35.31 11.25
CA GLY A 460 0.31 -36.04 11.73
C GLY A 460 1.62 -35.59 11.07
N GLY A 461 1.68 -34.35 10.57
CA GLY A 461 2.87 -33.76 9.99
C GLY A 461 4.09 -33.84 10.92
N THR A 462 5.28 -33.97 10.33
CA THR A 462 6.55 -34.09 11.06
C THR A 462 7.58 -33.10 10.53
N SER A 463 8.64 -32.87 11.32
CA SER A 463 9.83 -32.20 10.84
C SER A 463 10.82 -33.23 10.32
N ASN A 464 11.46 -32.97 9.18
CA ASN A 464 12.42 -33.87 8.54
C ASN A 464 13.71 -33.11 8.25
N LEU A 465 14.84 -33.59 8.77
CA LEU A 465 16.17 -33.12 8.42
C LEU A 465 16.86 -34.20 7.58
N SER A 466 17.21 -33.86 6.34
CA SER A 466 17.76 -34.81 5.37
C SER A 466 18.97 -34.25 4.67
N SER A 467 20.13 -34.92 4.76
CA SER A 467 21.38 -34.47 4.14
C SER A 467 21.78 -33.02 4.49
N ALA A 468 21.31 -32.51 5.62
CA ALA A 468 21.45 -31.12 6.03
C ALA A 468 21.99 -31.02 7.45
N THR A 469 22.59 -29.86 7.75
CA THR A 469 23.16 -29.56 9.07
C THR A 469 22.40 -28.40 9.72
N LEU A 470 22.01 -28.58 10.98
CA LEU A 470 21.59 -27.50 11.88
C LEU A 470 22.78 -27.13 12.75
N ASP A 471 23.31 -25.92 12.64
CA ASP A 471 24.43 -25.42 13.46
C ASP A 471 24.03 -24.11 14.13
N LEU A 472 23.59 -24.17 15.39
CA LEU A 472 22.85 -23.05 16.02
C LEU A 472 23.73 -22.11 16.84
N ASN A 473 25.05 -22.32 16.83
CA ASN A 473 26.03 -21.51 17.56
C ASN A 473 25.68 -21.31 19.05
N GLY A 474 25.27 -22.38 19.71
CA GLY A 474 24.82 -22.40 21.11
C GLY A 474 23.34 -22.08 21.31
N GLY A 475 22.57 -21.87 20.24
CA GLY A 475 21.14 -21.59 20.29
C GLY A 475 20.27 -22.81 20.63
N THR A 476 19.00 -22.55 20.91
CA THR A 476 18.01 -23.59 21.22
C THR A 476 17.35 -24.11 19.95
N LEU A 477 17.25 -25.43 19.80
CA LEU A 477 16.37 -26.11 18.86
C LEU A 477 15.10 -26.57 19.60
N SER A 478 14.00 -25.85 19.41
CA SER A 478 12.70 -26.17 20.02
C SER A 478 11.85 -27.02 19.06
N LEU A 479 11.39 -28.18 19.51
CA LEU A 479 10.59 -29.10 18.71
C LEU A 479 9.13 -29.13 19.18
N GLY A 480 8.21 -28.66 18.33
CA GLY A 480 6.76 -28.79 18.52
C GLY A 480 6.22 -30.16 18.08
N ALA A 481 6.93 -30.85 17.20
CA ALA A 481 6.61 -32.19 16.70
C ALA A 481 7.89 -33.04 16.56
N GLN A 482 7.75 -34.31 16.15
CA GLN A 482 8.88 -35.20 15.90
C GLN A 482 9.82 -34.63 14.83
N LEU A 483 11.14 -34.71 15.07
CA LEU A 483 12.17 -34.39 14.08
C LEU A 483 12.87 -35.67 13.61
N ASN A 484 12.60 -36.08 12.38
CA ASN A 484 13.24 -37.21 11.71
C ASN A 484 14.62 -36.80 11.18
N LEU A 485 15.65 -37.56 11.54
CA LEU A 485 17.02 -37.41 11.05
C LEU A 485 17.28 -38.49 9.98
N SER A 486 17.74 -38.07 8.80
CA SER A 486 17.96 -38.97 7.67
C SER A 486 19.15 -38.56 6.80
N ASN A 487 19.65 -39.50 6.00
CA ASN A 487 20.66 -39.27 4.97
C ASN A 487 21.88 -38.46 5.47
N THR A 488 22.49 -38.85 6.59
CA THR A 488 23.67 -38.17 7.19
C THR A 488 23.39 -36.79 7.80
N ALA A 489 22.13 -36.51 8.19
CA ALA A 489 21.75 -35.30 8.90
C ALA A 489 22.62 -35.01 10.14
N SER A 490 22.86 -33.73 10.44
CA SER A 490 23.67 -33.32 11.59
C SER A 490 23.03 -32.19 12.38
N ILE A 491 23.13 -32.27 13.71
CA ILE A 491 22.83 -31.16 14.64
C ILE A 491 24.12 -30.82 15.38
N LYS A 492 24.45 -29.52 15.42
CA LYS A 492 25.67 -28.99 16.02
C LYS A 492 25.39 -27.80 16.90
N ASN A 493 26.17 -27.67 17.98
CA ASN A 493 26.20 -26.49 18.85
C ASN A 493 24.79 -26.04 19.24
N ALA A 494 23.96 -26.94 19.75
CA ALA A 494 22.54 -26.69 19.99
C ALA A 494 22.08 -27.29 21.31
N SER A 495 21.17 -26.60 22.00
CA SER A 495 20.36 -27.17 23.07
C SER A 495 19.02 -27.59 22.49
N VAL A 496 18.77 -28.90 22.41
CA VAL A 496 17.53 -29.46 21.87
C VAL A 496 16.51 -29.58 22.99
N THR A 497 15.33 -29.00 22.81
CA THR A 497 14.22 -29.04 23.76
C THR A 497 12.93 -29.47 23.06
N SER A 498 12.04 -30.13 23.78
CA SER A 498 10.73 -30.50 23.27
C SER A 498 9.70 -30.61 24.40
N GLY A 499 8.41 -30.52 24.04
CA GLY A 499 7.31 -30.77 24.97
C GLY A 499 7.04 -32.27 25.15
N THR A 500 6.45 -32.88 24.11
CA THR A 500 6.05 -34.31 24.11
C THR A 500 6.71 -35.14 23.00
N SER A 501 7.33 -34.49 22.02
CA SER A 501 7.99 -35.11 20.86
C SER A 501 9.51 -35.20 21.04
N GLY A 502 10.25 -35.72 20.06
CA GLY A 502 11.70 -35.91 20.16
C GLY A 502 12.43 -36.03 18.83
N LEU A 503 13.71 -36.37 18.92
CA LEU A 503 14.52 -36.75 17.77
C LEU A 503 14.23 -38.20 17.37
N TRP A 504 14.15 -38.47 16.08
CA TRP A 504 13.93 -39.82 15.56
C TRP A 504 14.93 -40.18 14.48
N LEU A 505 15.66 -41.29 14.67
CA LEU A 505 16.59 -41.82 13.68
C LEU A 505 16.09 -43.16 13.16
N ASN A 506 15.60 -43.17 11.91
CA ASN A 506 15.00 -44.35 11.27
C ASN A 506 16.03 -45.43 10.90
N GLN A 507 15.56 -46.66 10.67
CA GLN A 507 16.38 -47.80 10.24
C GLN A 507 17.25 -47.46 9.03
N GLY A 508 18.52 -47.87 9.08
CA GLY A 508 19.49 -47.67 7.99
C GLY A 508 19.96 -46.22 7.81
N GLN A 509 19.50 -45.27 8.63
CA GLN A 509 19.93 -43.88 8.58
C GLN A 509 21.19 -43.66 9.41
N THR A 510 21.97 -42.64 9.01
CA THR A 510 23.09 -42.12 9.81
C THR A 510 22.79 -40.68 10.20
N ALA A 511 23.07 -40.31 11.46
CA ALA A 511 23.01 -38.93 11.93
C ALA A 511 24.20 -38.59 12.83
N THR A 512 24.51 -37.30 12.94
CA THR A 512 25.61 -36.80 13.79
C THR A 512 25.15 -35.71 14.75
N LEU A 513 25.36 -35.92 16.04
CA LEU A 513 25.24 -34.90 17.08
C LEU A 513 26.64 -34.42 17.49
N ASN A 514 26.87 -33.11 17.44
CA ASN A 514 28.17 -32.51 17.75
C ASN A 514 28.02 -31.31 18.69
N GLY A 515 28.46 -31.45 19.96
CA GLY A 515 28.29 -30.39 20.96
C GLY A 515 26.82 -30.07 21.20
N VAL A 516 26.02 -31.11 21.43
CA VAL A 516 24.57 -31.01 21.61
C VAL A 516 24.20 -31.27 23.07
N THR A 517 23.37 -30.41 23.65
CA THR A 517 22.66 -30.70 24.89
C THR A 517 21.27 -31.21 24.55
N LEU A 518 20.91 -32.42 25.01
CA LEU A 518 19.66 -33.07 24.63
C LEU A 518 18.68 -33.08 25.81
N ASN A 519 17.82 -32.08 25.87
CA ASN A 519 16.71 -31.96 26.82
C ASN A 519 15.37 -32.43 26.20
N ALA A 520 15.44 -33.44 25.33
CA ALA A 520 14.31 -34.00 24.59
C ALA A 520 14.50 -35.52 24.43
N PRO A 521 13.45 -36.34 24.33
CA PRO A 521 13.60 -37.75 24.03
C PRO A 521 14.24 -37.93 22.65
N MET A 522 15.01 -39.01 22.51
CA MET A 522 15.53 -39.46 21.23
C MET A 522 15.23 -40.96 21.07
N THR A 523 14.62 -41.31 19.93
CA THR A 523 14.40 -42.70 19.53
C THR A 523 15.35 -43.03 18.39
N GLN A 524 16.04 -44.16 18.52
CA GLN A 524 16.93 -44.70 17.52
C GLN A 524 16.45 -46.10 17.13
N ASP A 525 16.17 -46.31 15.85
CA ASP A 525 15.70 -47.59 15.34
C ASP A 525 16.86 -48.58 15.10
N TRP A 526 16.58 -49.89 15.09
CA TRP A 526 17.60 -50.92 14.90
C TRP A 526 18.31 -50.75 13.55
N GLN A 527 19.63 -50.98 13.50
CA GLN A 527 20.49 -50.78 12.30
C GLN A 527 20.70 -49.33 11.83
N SER A 528 20.38 -48.33 12.63
CA SER A 528 20.80 -46.94 12.38
C SER A 528 22.15 -46.62 13.04
N THR A 529 22.85 -45.59 12.56
CA THR A 529 24.13 -45.13 13.10
C THR A 529 24.04 -43.71 13.66
N LEU A 530 24.29 -43.54 14.95
CA LEU A 530 24.38 -42.24 15.60
C LEU A 530 25.84 -41.92 15.95
N ASN A 531 26.39 -40.90 15.31
CA ASN A 531 27.71 -40.37 15.64
C ASN A 531 27.58 -39.27 16.68
N ILE A 532 28.35 -39.37 17.77
CA ILE A 532 28.40 -38.33 18.82
C ILE A 532 29.83 -37.80 18.89
N SER A 533 29.98 -36.48 18.84
CA SER A 533 31.28 -35.79 18.90
C SER A 533 31.19 -34.54 19.78
N ASN A 534 32.32 -34.15 20.39
CA ASN A 534 32.41 -32.99 21.29
C ASN A 534 31.38 -32.98 22.44
N GLY A 535 30.94 -34.17 22.87
CA GLY A 535 30.00 -34.38 23.98
C GLY A 535 28.52 -34.34 23.56
N LEU A 536 27.74 -35.23 24.19
CA LEU A 536 26.29 -35.19 24.30
C LEU A 536 25.99 -35.10 25.80
N THR A 537 25.31 -34.04 26.23
CA THR A 537 24.94 -33.82 27.64
C THR A 537 23.45 -33.94 27.85
#